data_AF-A0A938GQP1-F1
#
_entry.id   AF-A0A938GQP1-F1
#
_cell.length_a   1.000
_cell.length_b   1.000
_cell.length_c   1.000
_cell.angle_alpha   90.00
_cell.angle_beta   90.00
_cell.angle_gamma   90.00
#
_symmetry.space_group_name_H-M   'P 1'
#
loop_
_entity.id
_entity.type
_entity.pdbx_description
1 polymer ?
#
loop_
_entity_poly.entity_id
_entity_poly.type
_entity_poly.pdbx_seq_one_letter_code
_entity_poly.pdbx_strand_id
1 'polypeptide(L)'
;MKPLTAYLGCATAAFLLLGCASQQPTRPTPQNIAKALSFHASFDRGLDADAHKGDGRMYWAASMKHPRTGTPGLPPTGAISIAAGEGKFGHALRFHKKVSELPFYRAAGNFPHSTTRWSGAFSVWLRTGTDSDLAMGYTDPIQITPREWNDASFFLEFERRKDDTPFRLGAYADFKVWNPDNRKWDDIPASEKPLITVNPPPIKRDQWMHAAVVFENLNTGAADGVVRLYVNGQLSGSMPARIQTFTWDLEKTLMMLGIGYVGWLDEFSVFERALTDDEVRVLASLPKPLATYLPR
;
A
#
# COMPACT_ATOMS: atom_id res chain seq x y z
N MET A 1 -19.22 42.64 -84.91
CA MET A 1 -19.68 41.54 -84.04
C MET A 1 -18.80 41.54 -82.80
N LYS A 2 -19.35 41.89 -81.63
CA LYS A 2 -18.63 41.95 -80.35
C LYS A 2 -18.64 40.56 -79.69
N PRO A 3 -17.54 40.05 -79.11
CA PRO A 3 -17.62 38.92 -78.20
C PRO A 3 -17.82 39.39 -76.75
N LEU A 4 -18.69 38.66 -76.07
CA LEU A 4 -19.10 38.78 -74.67
C LEU A 4 -17.95 38.33 -73.75
N THR A 5 -17.64 39.10 -72.71
CA THR A 5 -16.74 38.69 -71.62
C THR A 5 -17.58 38.14 -70.46
N ALA A 6 -17.43 36.87 -70.12
CA ALA A 6 -18.06 36.25 -68.95
C ALA A 6 -17.15 36.34 -67.73
N TYR A 7 -17.65 36.92 -66.64
CA TYR A 7 -17.01 36.91 -65.32
C TYR A 7 -17.43 35.66 -64.55
N LEU A 8 -16.45 34.84 -64.15
CA LEU A 8 -16.64 33.68 -63.29
C LEU A 8 -16.38 34.11 -61.83
N GLY A 9 -17.42 34.18 -61.02
CA GLY A 9 -17.32 34.47 -59.58
C GLY A 9 -16.84 33.24 -58.82
N CYS A 10 -15.75 33.39 -58.06
CA CYS A 10 -15.21 32.35 -57.19
C CYS A 10 -15.81 32.53 -55.79
N ALA A 11 -16.70 31.62 -55.38
CA ALA A 11 -17.25 31.60 -54.02
C ALA A 11 -16.33 30.78 -53.11
N THR A 12 -15.60 31.45 -52.22
CA THR A 12 -14.83 30.81 -51.14
C THR A 12 -15.75 30.40 -50.00
N ALA A 13 -15.97 29.09 -49.83
CA ALA A 13 -16.61 28.51 -48.66
C ALA A 13 -15.62 28.45 -47.49
N ALA A 14 -15.90 29.18 -46.42
CA ALA A 14 -15.15 29.10 -45.17
C ALA A 14 -15.62 27.88 -44.35
N PHE A 15 -14.79 26.83 -44.29
CA PHE A 15 -15.01 25.72 -43.37
C PHE A 15 -14.62 26.13 -41.94
N LEU A 16 -15.62 26.31 -41.08
CA LEU A 16 -15.45 26.40 -39.63
C LEU A 16 -15.07 25.02 -39.09
N LEU A 17 -13.77 24.82 -38.83
CA LEU A 17 -13.26 23.67 -38.08
C LEU A 17 -13.63 23.85 -36.60
N LEU A 18 -14.74 23.24 -36.17
CA LEU A 18 -15.03 22.99 -34.76
C LEU A 18 -14.03 21.93 -34.25
N GLY A 19 -12.92 22.40 -33.69
CA GLY A 19 -11.96 21.54 -33.01
C GLY A 19 -12.60 20.93 -31.77
N CYS A 20 -12.87 19.62 -31.80
CA CYS A 20 -13.09 18.83 -30.60
C CYS A 20 -11.79 18.86 -29.78
N ALA A 21 -11.70 19.78 -28.82
CA ALA A 21 -10.63 19.76 -27.83
C ALA A 21 -10.79 18.48 -27.00
N SER A 22 -9.96 17.47 -27.30
CA SER A 22 -9.79 16.33 -26.42
C SER A 22 -9.25 16.84 -25.09
N GLN A 23 -10.06 16.75 -24.03
CA GLN A 23 -9.59 17.02 -22.68
C GLN A 23 -8.47 16.02 -22.38
N GLN A 24 -7.23 16.50 -22.32
CA GLN A 24 -6.13 15.69 -21.84
C GLN A 24 -6.47 15.23 -20.41
N PRO A 25 -6.27 13.94 -20.07
CA PRO A 25 -6.48 13.47 -18.71
C PRO A 25 -5.64 14.34 -17.76
N THR A 26 -6.30 14.91 -16.76
CA THR A 26 -5.63 15.77 -15.78
C THR A 26 -4.61 14.94 -15.03
N ARG A 27 -3.35 15.40 -15.00
CA ARG A 27 -2.31 14.71 -14.21
C ARG A 27 -2.73 14.66 -12.75
N PRO A 28 -2.57 13.53 -12.06
CA PRO A 28 -2.91 13.45 -10.65
C PRO A 28 -2.09 14.45 -9.84
N THR A 29 -2.74 15.11 -8.89
CA THR A 29 -2.11 16.06 -7.98
C THR A 29 -1.96 15.42 -6.59
N PRO A 30 -0.95 15.84 -5.80
CA PRO A 30 -0.83 15.40 -4.41
C PRO A 30 -2.10 15.61 -3.59
N GLN A 31 -2.85 16.70 -3.83
CA GLN A 31 -4.11 16.98 -3.15
C GLN A 31 -5.21 15.97 -3.53
N ASN A 32 -5.26 15.52 -4.79
CA ASN A 32 -6.22 14.51 -5.21
C ASN A 32 -5.93 13.14 -4.57
N ILE A 33 -4.65 12.82 -4.37
CA ILE A 33 -4.21 11.60 -3.67
C ILE A 33 -4.55 11.71 -2.18
N ALA A 34 -4.20 12.83 -1.54
CA ALA A 34 -4.47 13.05 -0.11
C ALA A 34 -5.97 13.03 0.23
N LYS A 35 -6.84 13.50 -0.67
CA LYS A 35 -8.30 13.40 -0.51
C LYS A 35 -8.83 11.96 -0.45
N ALA A 36 -8.07 10.98 -0.95
CA ALA A 36 -8.46 9.58 -0.91
C ALA A 36 -8.06 8.87 0.40
N LEU A 37 -7.38 9.55 1.32
CA LEU A 37 -6.93 8.95 2.58
C LEU A 37 -8.11 8.62 3.51
N SER A 38 -8.03 7.42 4.10
CA SER A 38 -8.81 7.04 5.29
C SER A 38 -7.95 7.02 6.54
N PHE A 39 -6.63 6.85 6.37
CA PHE A 39 -5.66 6.81 7.45
C PHE A 39 -4.27 7.25 6.96
N HIS A 40 -3.54 8.01 7.78
CA HIS A 40 -2.15 8.38 7.53
C HIS A 40 -1.41 8.65 8.83
N ALA A 41 -0.25 8.02 9.02
CA ALA A 41 0.68 8.28 10.11
C ALA A 41 2.07 8.60 9.56
N SER A 42 2.46 9.87 9.66
CA SER A 42 3.79 10.40 9.31
C SER A 42 4.81 10.22 10.44
N PHE A 43 4.34 10.01 11.67
CA PHE A 43 5.18 10.00 12.88
C PHE A 43 5.86 11.34 13.24
N ASP A 44 5.68 12.40 12.44
CA ASP A 44 6.25 13.73 12.65
C ASP A 44 5.71 14.43 13.89
N ARG A 45 4.47 14.11 14.28
CA ARG A 45 3.77 14.73 15.43
C ARG A 45 3.57 13.77 16.60
N GLY A 46 4.25 12.62 16.58
CA GLY A 46 4.13 11.57 17.59
C GLY A 46 3.59 10.27 17.01
N LEU A 47 2.98 9.45 17.86
CA LEU A 47 2.55 8.10 17.49
C LEU A 47 1.16 8.02 16.88
N ASP A 48 0.30 9.00 17.11
CA ASP A 48 -1.07 8.96 16.63
C ASP A 48 -1.15 9.46 15.18
N ALA A 49 -2.10 8.93 14.43
CA ALA A 49 -2.28 9.21 13.02
C ALA A 49 -2.60 10.69 12.76
N ASP A 50 -2.00 11.24 11.71
CA ASP A 50 -2.19 12.62 11.28
C ASP A 50 -3.54 12.86 10.59
N ALA A 51 -4.04 11.84 9.92
CA ALA A 51 -5.38 11.78 9.35
C ALA A 51 -5.96 10.39 9.61
N HIS A 52 -7.21 10.33 10.06
CA HIS A 52 -7.88 9.07 10.36
C HIS A 52 -9.39 9.27 10.28
N LYS A 53 -10.11 8.21 9.92
CA LYS A 53 -11.59 8.16 9.95
C LYS A 53 -12.14 7.34 11.11
N GLY A 54 -11.34 6.42 11.64
CA GLY A 54 -11.62 5.66 12.86
C GLY A 54 -10.75 6.13 14.03
N ASP A 55 -10.27 5.19 14.82
CA ASP A 55 -9.35 5.45 15.93
C ASP A 55 -7.93 5.70 15.42
N GLY A 56 -7.46 6.94 15.49
CA GLY A 56 -6.11 7.32 15.06
C GLY A 56 -5.00 6.92 16.04
N ARG A 57 -5.33 6.39 17.21
CA ARG A 57 -4.35 6.13 18.26
C ARG A 57 -3.49 4.90 17.96
N MET A 58 -2.19 4.99 18.22
CA MET A 58 -1.31 3.81 18.22
C MET A 58 -1.55 2.97 19.48
N TYR A 59 -1.55 1.66 19.31
CA TYR A 59 -1.57 0.68 20.40
C TYR A 59 -0.42 -0.31 20.22
N TRP A 60 -0.16 -1.09 21.26
CA TRP A 60 0.68 -2.27 21.18
C TRP A 60 0.06 -3.46 21.92
N ALA A 61 0.35 -4.67 21.45
CA ALA A 61 0.08 -5.92 22.14
C ALA A 61 1.40 -6.64 22.48
N ALA A 62 1.39 -7.50 23.48
CA ALA A 62 2.61 -8.23 23.89
C ALA A 62 3.12 -9.22 22.83
N SER A 63 2.22 -9.74 21.99
CA SER A 63 2.57 -10.63 20.87
C SER A 63 1.43 -10.73 19.85
N MET A 64 1.67 -11.46 18.77
CA MET A 64 0.67 -11.84 17.77
C MET A 64 -0.41 -12.81 18.29
N LYS A 65 -0.25 -13.39 19.49
CA LYS A 65 -1.19 -14.36 20.07
C LYS A 65 -2.53 -13.71 20.37
N HIS A 66 -3.62 -14.43 20.09
CA HIS A 66 -4.97 -14.02 20.45
C HIS A 66 -5.28 -14.27 21.92
N PRO A 67 -6.07 -13.42 22.58
CA PRO A 67 -6.56 -12.12 22.08
C PRO A 67 -5.44 -11.06 22.07
N ARG A 68 -5.41 -10.25 21.00
CA ARG A 68 -4.46 -9.12 20.85
C ARG A 68 -4.99 -7.89 21.59
N THR A 69 -4.91 -7.90 22.91
CA THR A 69 -5.35 -6.77 23.75
C THR A 69 -4.36 -5.60 23.61
N GLY A 70 -4.84 -4.47 23.11
CA GLY A 70 -4.04 -3.27 22.88
C GLY A 70 -3.89 -2.40 24.13
N THR A 71 -2.66 -2.03 24.43
CA THR A 71 -2.33 -0.93 25.37
C THR A 71 -1.93 0.29 24.54
N PRO A 72 -2.41 1.50 24.84
CA PRO A 72 -2.06 2.66 24.03
C PRO A 72 -0.57 3.02 24.07
N GLY A 73 -0.06 3.55 22.95
CA GLY A 73 1.33 3.99 22.79
C GLY A 73 2.25 2.86 22.31
N LEU A 74 3.53 2.95 22.69
CA LEU A 74 4.54 1.94 22.40
C LEU A 74 4.85 1.07 23.63
N PRO A 75 5.42 -0.13 23.43
CA PRO A 75 5.95 -0.93 24.52
C PRO A 75 7.00 -0.14 25.33
N PRO A 76 7.01 -0.25 26.67
CA PRO A 76 7.93 0.52 27.52
C PRO A 76 9.39 0.02 27.45
N THR A 77 9.70 -0.95 26.60
CA THR A 77 11.02 -1.58 26.49
C THR A 77 12.06 -0.73 25.78
N GLY A 78 11.65 0.34 25.09
CA GLY A 78 12.53 1.20 24.28
C GLY A 78 13.07 0.53 23.01
N ALA A 79 12.65 -0.70 22.71
CA ALA A 79 13.04 -1.41 21.49
C ALA A 79 12.38 -0.82 20.22
N ILE A 80 11.32 -0.05 20.42
CA ILE A 80 10.59 0.69 19.39
C ILE A 80 10.51 2.13 19.84
N SER A 81 10.85 3.08 18.98
CA SER A 81 10.85 4.50 19.33
C SER A 81 10.56 5.38 18.11
N ILE A 82 10.17 6.62 18.37
CA ILE A 82 10.26 7.68 17.36
C ILE A 82 11.73 8.05 17.17
N ALA A 83 12.24 7.97 15.94
CA ALA A 83 13.56 8.41 15.56
C ALA A 83 13.47 9.83 14.97
N ALA A 84 13.75 10.83 15.82
CA ALA A 84 13.62 12.22 15.45
C ALA A 84 14.63 12.63 14.36
N GLY A 85 14.15 13.20 13.26
CA GLY A 85 14.99 13.69 12.16
C GLY A 85 15.51 12.60 11.22
N GLU A 86 15.18 11.33 11.47
CA GLU A 86 15.67 10.20 10.70
C GLU A 86 14.68 9.68 9.64
N GLY A 87 13.53 10.33 9.49
CA GLY A 87 12.44 9.94 8.59
C GLY A 87 12.74 10.09 7.10
N LYS A 88 11.85 9.57 6.26
CA LYS A 88 11.78 9.96 4.84
C LYS A 88 11.39 11.43 4.75
N PHE A 89 10.53 11.85 5.66
CA PHE A 89 10.30 13.24 6.06
C PHE A 89 10.32 13.30 7.58
N GLY A 90 10.87 14.37 8.17
CA GLY A 90 10.85 14.59 9.62
C GLY A 90 11.30 13.38 10.47
N HIS A 91 10.36 12.68 11.11
CA HIS A 91 10.59 11.59 12.05
C HIS A 91 10.23 10.22 11.43
N ALA A 92 10.52 9.13 12.13
CA ALA A 92 10.07 7.80 11.71
C ALA A 92 9.84 6.92 12.92
N LEU A 93 9.06 5.86 12.75
CA LEU A 93 9.01 4.75 13.69
C LEU A 93 10.23 3.86 13.46
N ARG A 94 11.04 3.63 14.49
CA ARG A 94 12.25 2.81 14.43
C ARG A 94 12.12 1.57 15.30
N PHE A 95 12.48 0.44 14.71
CA PHE A 95 12.60 -0.85 15.38
C PHE A 95 14.09 -1.19 15.52
N HIS A 96 14.59 -1.16 16.76
CA HIS A 96 16.02 -1.31 17.04
C HIS A 96 16.49 -2.76 17.06
N LYS A 97 15.57 -3.68 17.34
CA LYS A 97 15.81 -5.12 17.40
C LYS A 97 14.51 -5.88 17.19
N LYS A 98 14.62 -7.14 16.80
CA LYS A 98 13.48 -8.07 16.74
C LYS A 98 12.86 -8.21 18.13
N VAL A 99 11.56 -7.94 18.21
CA VAL A 99 10.75 -8.04 19.43
C VAL A 99 9.45 -8.78 19.15
N SER A 100 8.81 -9.30 20.20
CA SER A 100 7.49 -9.93 20.09
C SER A 100 6.37 -8.91 20.16
N GLU A 101 6.60 -7.78 20.83
CA GLU A 101 5.63 -6.72 20.98
C GLU A 101 5.26 -6.13 19.63
N LEU A 102 3.98 -5.83 19.50
CA LEU A 102 3.32 -5.60 18.23
C LEU A 102 2.63 -4.25 18.25
N PRO A 103 3.26 -3.18 17.74
CA PRO A 103 2.57 -1.92 17.48
C PRO A 103 1.52 -2.12 16.39
N PHE A 104 0.38 -1.47 16.54
CA PHE A 104 -0.69 -1.50 15.55
C PHE A 104 -1.62 -0.30 15.67
N TYR A 105 -2.34 -0.05 14.57
CA TYR A 105 -3.55 0.75 14.55
C TYR A 105 -4.76 -0.15 14.31
N ARG A 106 -5.92 0.27 14.82
CA ARG A 106 -7.19 -0.43 14.55
C ARG A 106 -7.63 -0.14 13.13
N ALA A 107 -8.11 -1.17 12.42
CA ALA A 107 -8.62 -0.99 11.06
C ALA A 107 -10.06 -0.47 11.03
N ALA A 108 -10.86 -0.69 12.08
CA ALA A 108 -12.21 -0.14 12.18
C ALA A 108 -12.24 1.37 11.90
N GLY A 109 -12.97 1.75 10.85
CA GLY A 109 -13.04 3.11 10.31
C GLY A 109 -11.82 3.58 9.52
N ASN A 110 -10.62 3.04 9.76
CA ASN A 110 -9.37 3.48 9.14
C ASN A 110 -8.97 2.72 7.87
N PHE A 111 -9.38 1.46 7.74
CA PHE A 111 -9.15 0.67 6.53
C PHE A 111 -10.47 0.53 5.79
N PRO A 112 -10.56 0.95 4.52
CA PRO A 112 -11.77 0.79 3.75
C PRO A 112 -11.99 -0.71 3.57
N HIS A 113 -13.12 -1.25 4.00
CA HIS A 113 -13.54 -2.62 3.67
C HIS A 113 -14.95 -2.59 3.12
N SER A 114 -15.19 -3.40 2.09
CA SER A 114 -16.51 -3.62 1.55
C SER A 114 -16.72 -5.11 1.33
N THR A 115 -17.92 -5.59 1.60
CA THR A 115 -18.31 -6.97 1.28
C THR A 115 -18.69 -7.14 -0.20
N THR A 116 -18.66 -6.07 -0.99
CA THR A 116 -18.88 -6.10 -2.45
C THR A 116 -17.93 -5.16 -3.17
N ARG A 117 -17.33 -5.61 -4.28
CA ARG A 117 -16.47 -4.80 -5.18
C ARG A 117 -15.45 -3.93 -4.43
N TRP A 118 -14.72 -4.55 -3.50
CA TRP A 118 -13.80 -3.87 -2.62
C TRP A 118 -12.50 -3.50 -3.36
N SER A 119 -12.18 -2.22 -3.31
CA SER A 119 -10.97 -1.63 -3.89
C SER A 119 -10.35 -0.66 -2.90
N GLY A 120 -9.03 -0.46 -2.99
CA GLY A 120 -8.29 0.38 -2.06
C GLY A 120 -6.80 0.36 -2.36
N ALA A 121 -6.05 1.08 -1.55
CA ALA A 121 -4.60 1.02 -1.56
C ALA A 121 -4.04 1.28 -0.16
N PHE A 122 -2.80 0.85 0.07
CA PHE A 122 -2.00 1.33 1.19
C PHE A 122 -0.55 1.47 0.77
N SER A 123 0.19 2.33 1.46
CA SER A 123 1.60 2.57 1.18
C SER A 123 2.40 2.83 2.44
N VAL A 124 3.71 2.63 2.34
CA VAL A 124 4.65 2.83 3.44
C VAL A 124 6.04 3.12 2.87
N TRP A 125 6.83 3.92 3.57
CA TRP A 125 8.26 4.02 3.35
C TRP A 125 9.01 3.14 4.34
N LEU A 126 9.97 2.37 3.83
CA LEU A 126 10.77 1.42 4.59
C LEU A 126 12.26 1.69 4.40
N ARG A 127 13.06 1.53 5.46
CA ARG A 127 14.52 1.57 5.38
C ARG A 127 15.11 0.50 6.28
N THR A 128 15.96 -0.37 5.74
CA THR A 128 16.65 -1.41 6.51
C THR A 128 17.86 -1.91 5.71
N GLY A 129 18.89 -2.40 6.39
CA GLY A 129 19.95 -3.17 5.77
C GLY A 129 19.61 -4.66 5.79
N THR A 130 19.37 -5.25 4.61
CA THR A 130 19.00 -6.68 4.50
C THR A 130 20.00 -7.60 5.23
N ASP A 131 21.31 -7.35 5.10
CA ASP A 131 22.37 -8.16 5.75
C ASP A 131 22.69 -7.77 7.20
N SER A 132 22.40 -6.53 7.58
CA SER A 132 22.89 -5.96 8.85
C SER A 132 21.82 -5.79 9.92
N ASP A 133 20.55 -5.74 9.51
CA ASP A 133 19.41 -5.50 10.41
C ASP A 133 18.48 -6.71 10.47
N LEU A 134 18.19 -7.36 9.35
CA LEU A 134 17.19 -8.42 9.29
C LEU A 134 17.77 -9.76 9.77
N ALA A 135 17.07 -10.38 10.72
CA ALA A 135 17.37 -11.75 11.14
C ALA A 135 16.90 -12.76 10.07
N MET A 136 17.54 -13.93 10.01
CA MET A 136 17.12 -15.04 9.16
C MET A 136 15.64 -15.40 9.35
N GLY A 137 14.96 -15.73 8.25
CA GLY A 137 13.54 -16.05 8.20
C GLY A 137 12.67 -14.86 7.82
N TYR A 138 11.42 -14.91 8.25
CA TYR A 138 10.38 -13.95 7.87
C TYR A 138 10.32 -12.75 8.81
N THR A 139 9.94 -11.62 8.24
CA THR A 139 9.81 -10.33 8.91
C THR A 139 8.84 -9.46 8.14
N ASP A 140 7.80 -8.97 8.81
CA ASP A 140 6.67 -8.32 8.17
C ASP A 140 6.60 -6.86 8.64
N PRO A 141 7.19 -5.90 7.90
CA PRO A 141 7.02 -4.49 8.18
C PRO A 141 5.56 -4.06 8.32
N ILE A 142 4.67 -4.65 7.52
CA ILE A 142 3.22 -4.42 7.57
C ILE A 142 2.51 -5.76 7.48
N GLN A 143 1.58 -6.02 8.40
CA GLN A 143 0.59 -7.09 8.25
C GLN A 143 -0.79 -6.58 8.65
N ILE A 144 -1.80 -6.84 7.83
CA ILE A 144 -3.18 -6.39 8.05
C ILE A 144 -4.11 -7.58 7.96
N THR A 145 -4.67 -7.99 9.10
CA THR A 145 -5.58 -9.15 9.19
C THR A 145 -6.42 -9.12 10.48
N PRO A 146 -7.66 -9.64 10.45
CA PRO A 146 -8.43 -9.97 11.65
C PRO A 146 -8.05 -11.31 12.29
N ARG A 147 -7.28 -12.14 11.58
CA ARG A 147 -7.04 -13.54 11.93
C ARG A 147 -5.55 -13.84 11.92
N GLU A 148 -5.09 -14.59 10.92
CA GLU A 148 -3.73 -15.07 10.77
C GLU A 148 -3.14 -14.61 9.43
N TRP A 149 -1.83 -14.74 9.27
CA TRP A 149 -1.09 -14.32 8.08
C TRP A 149 -1.57 -14.99 6.77
N ASN A 150 -2.15 -16.19 6.85
CA ASN A 150 -2.60 -16.97 5.70
C ASN A 150 -4.13 -17.02 5.54
N ASP A 151 -4.87 -16.19 6.25
CA ASP A 151 -6.34 -16.18 6.21
C ASP A 151 -6.88 -14.76 6.26
N ALA A 152 -7.32 -14.27 5.09
CA ALA A 152 -7.76 -12.91 4.86
C ALA A 152 -6.73 -11.87 5.34
N SER A 153 -5.53 -11.91 4.77
CA SER A 153 -4.41 -11.07 5.17
C SER A 153 -3.77 -10.37 3.99
N PHE A 154 -3.38 -9.13 4.21
CA PHE A 154 -2.30 -8.49 3.45
C PHE A 154 -1.03 -8.48 4.29
N PHE A 155 0.13 -8.65 3.67
CA PHE A 155 1.41 -8.37 4.32
C PHE A 155 2.46 -7.92 3.32
N LEU A 156 3.33 -7.02 3.78
CA LEU A 156 4.61 -6.72 3.15
C LEU A 156 5.68 -7.34 4.02
N GLU A 157 6.62 -8.07 3.41
CA GLU A 157 7.52 -8.95 4.13
C GLU A 157 8.90 -9.02 3.46
N PHE A 158 9.94 -9.19 4.28
CA PHE A 158 11.23 -9.69 3.84
C PHE A 158 11.42 -11.12 4.31
N GLU A 159 11.86 -11.99 3.42
CA GLU A 159 12.34 -13.32 3.80
C GLU A 159 13.86 -13.34 3.70
N ARG A 160 14.53 -13.15 4.84
CA ARG A 160 15.98 -13.24 4.90
C ARG A 160 16.43 -14.69 4.80
N ARG A 161 17.07 -15.03 3.69
CA ARG A 161 17.72 -16.33 3.49
C ARG A 161 19.23 -16.17 3.56
N LYS A 162 19.92 -17.30 3.34
CA LYS A 162 21.39 -17.35 3.39
C LYS A 162 22.00 -16.50 2.28
N ASP A 163 21.44 -16.59 1.07
CA ASP A 163 22.04 -16.04 -0.15
C ASP A 163 21.19 -14.93 -0.80
N ASP A 164 19.95 -14.74 -0.34
CA ASP A 164 19.06 -13.68 -0.83
C ASP A 164 18.11 -13.14 0.25
N THR A 165 17.43 -12.04 -0.04
CA THR A 165 16.42 -11.44 0.84
C THR A 165 15.30 -10.85 0.01
N PRO A 166 14.44 -11.69 -0.62
CA PRO A 166 13.30 -11.20 -1.37
C PRO A 166 12.37 -10.33 -0.51
N PHE A 167 11.82 -9.29 -1.13
CA PHE A 167 10.68 -8.54 -0.59
C PHE A 167 9.40 -9.04 -1.25
N ARG A 168 8.35 -9.25 -0.46
CA ARG A 168 7.14 -9.92 -0.90
C ARG A 168 5.90 -9.17 -0.47
N LEU A 169 4.88 -9.21 -1.33
CA LEU A 169 3.51 -8.88 -0.98
C LEU A 169 2.70 -10.17 -0.93
N GLY A 170 2.14 -10.48 0.23
CA GLY A 170 1.08 -11.46 0.41
C GLY A 170 -0.30 -10.82 0.36
N ALA A 171 -1.21 -11.42 -0.39
CA ALA A 171 -2.63 -11.05 -0.43
C ALA A 171 -3.48 -12.32 -0.43
N TYR A 172 -3.63 -12.87 0.77
CA TYR A 172 -4.29 -14.14 1.02
C TYR A 172 -5.76 -13.85 1.27
N ALA A 173 -6.64 -14.32 0.38
CA ALA A 173 -8.07 -14.40 0.64
C ALA A 173 -8.36 -15.21 1.91
N ASP A 174 -9.64 -15.35 2.26
CA ASP A 174 -10.09 -16.36 3.21
C ASP A 174 -9.43 -17.71 2.89
N PHE A 175 -8.95 -18.43 3.92
CA PHE A 175 -8.11 -19.62 3.72
C PHE A 175 -8.71 -20.64 2.75
N LYS A 176 -10.02 -20.87 2.86
CA LYS A 176 -10.77 -21.81 2.02
C LYS A 176 -10.99 -21.33 0.58
N VAL A 177 -10.69 -20.08 0.27
CA VAL A 177 -10.77 -19.53 -1.09
C VAL A 177 -9.46 -19.72 -1.82
N TRP A 178 -8.32 -19.37 -1.21
CA TRP A 178 -7.02 -19.50 -1.88
C TRP A 178 -6.42 -20.92 -1.76
N ASN A 179 -6.77 -21.68 -0.71
CA ASN A 179 -6.30 -23.05 -0.48
C ASN A 179 -7.41 -23.98 0.04
N PRO A 180 -8.47 -24.24 -0.76
CA PRO A 180 -9.62 -25.04 -0.34
C PRO A 180 -9.24 -26.44 0.17
N ASP A 181 -8.27 -27.07 -0.52
CA ASP A 181 -7.82 -28.45 -0.27
C ASP A 181 -6.70 -28.55 0.77
N ASN A 182 -6.32 -27.44 1.41
CA ASN A 182 -5.24 -27.40 2.41
C ASN A 182 -3.93 -28.02 1.88
N ARG A 183 -3.58 -27.71 0.62
CA ARG A 183 -2.33 -28.14 0.00
C ARG A 183 -1.14 -27.61 0.79
N LYS A 184 -0.08 -28.41 0.91
CA LYS A 184 1.16 -27.96 1.55
C LYS A 184 1.82 -26.90 0.67
N TRP A 185 2.46 -25.93 1.30
CA TRP A 185 3.04 -24.78 0.61
C TRP A 185 4.04 -25.16 -0.50
N ASP A 186 4.86 -26.18 -0.27
CA ASP A 186 5.88 -26.62 -1.22
C ASP A 186 5.28 -27.33 -2.44
N ASP A 187 4.05 -27.85 -2.31
CA ASP A 187 3.32 -28.52 -3.40
C ASP A 187 2.53 -27.54 -4.27
N ILE A 188 2.38 -26.27 -3.85
CA ILE A 188 1.63 -25.25 -4.59
C ILE A 188 2.56 -24.58 -5.63
N PRO A 189 2.21 -24.59 -6.94
CA PRO A 189 2.98 -23.89 -7.95
C PRO A 189 3.10 -22.39 -7.67
N ALA A 190 4.24 -21.79 -8.01
CA ALA A 190 4.49 -20.37 -7.76
C ALA A 190 3.43 -19.43 -8.36
N SER A 191 2.87 -19.77 -9.52
CA SER A 191 1.79 -19.02 -10.17
C SER A 191 0.47 -19.03 -9.40
N GLU A 192 0.25 -20.04 -8.57
CA GLU A 192 -0.96 -20.19 -7.76
C GLU A 192 -0.81 -19.54 -6.38
N LYS A 193 0.42 -19.38 -5.88
CA LYS A 193 0.70 -18.74 -4.59
C LYS A 193 0.17 -17.30 -4.60
N PRO A 194 -0.53 -16.86 -3.52
CA PRO A 194 -0.99 -15.48 -3.39
C PRO A 194 0.15 -14.55 -2.95
N LEU A 195 1.25 -14.57 -3.71
CA LEU A 195 2.47 -13.78 -3.46
C LEU A 195 2.94 -13.06 -4.72
N ILE A 196 3.38 -11.82 -4.56
CA ILE A 196 4.22 -11.10 -5.53
C ILE A 196 5.60 -10.96 -4.90
N THR A 197 6.66 -11.26 -5.64
CA THR A 197 8.04 -11.24 -5.14
C THR A 197 8.91 -10.27 -5.95
N VAL A 198 9.68 -9.46 -5.24
CA VAL A 198 10.73 -8.59 -5.80
C VAL A 198 12.07 -9.07 -5.23
N ASN A 199 12.95 -9.57 -6.11
CA ASN A 199 14.24 -10.12 -5.71
C ASN A 199 15.34 -9.74 -6.72
N PRO A 200 16.39 -9.00 -6.32
CA PRO A 200 16.54 -8.34 -5.02
C PRO A 200 15.64 -7.10 -4.89
N PRO A 201 15.20 -6.74 -3.67
CA PRO A 201 14.53 -5.46 -3.45
C PRO A 201 15.50 -4.27 -3.52
N PRO A 202 15.07 -3.09 -4.03
CA PRO A 202 15.89 -1.89 -4.11
C PRO A 202 15.93 -1.14 -2.76
N ILE A 203 16.40 -1.80 -1.71
CA ILE A 203 16.50 -1.25 -0.35
C ILE A 203 17.91 -1.41 0.21
N LYS A 204 18.36 -0.40 0.95
CA LYS A 204 19.65 -0.38 1.67
C LYS A 204 19.48 0.35 2.99
N ARG A 205 20.45 0.19 3.89
CA ARG A 205 20.43 0.81 5.21
C ARG A 205 20.34 2.35 5.16
N ASP A 206 20.90 2.94 4.12
CA ASP A 206 20.99 4.39 3.87
C ASP A 206 19.96 4.89 2.84
N GLN A 207 19.09 4.01 2.32
CA GLN A 207 18.14 4.36 1.27
C GLN A 207 16.72 3.93 1.62
N TRP A 208 15.80 4.89 1.59
CA TRP A 208 14.37 4.65 1.71
C TRP A 208 13.80 3.98 0.46
N MET A 209 12.93 2.99 0.67
CA MET A 209 12.14 2.31 -0.34
C MET A 209 10.66 2.59 -0.10
N HIS A 210 9.95 3.10 -1.11
CA HIS A 210 8.49 3.23 -1.06
C HIS A 210 7.85 1.93 -1.54
N ALA A 211 6.95 1.35 -0.75
CA ALA A 211 6.11 0.25 -1.15
C ALA A 211 4.64 0.70 -1.17
N ALA A 212 3.92 0.41 -2.25
CA ALA A 212 2.49 0.62 -2.31
C ALA A 212 1.78 -0.63 -2.84
N VAL A 213 0.64 -0.93 -2.23
CA VAL A 213 -0.23 -2.04 -2.60
C VAL A 213 -1.52 -1.44 -3.10
N VAL A 214 -1.94 -1.84 -4.30
CA VAL A 214 -3.22 -1.45 -4.89
C VAL A 214 -4.03 -2.70 -5.14
N PHE A 215 -5.29 -2.69 -4.72
CA PHE A 215 -6.20 -3.80 -4.94
C PHE A 215 -7.54 -3.31 -5.48
N GLU A 216 -8.15 -4.14 -6.33
CA GLU A 216 -9.39 -3.84 -7.03
C GLU A 216 -10.28 -5.08 -7.12
N ASN A 217 -11.60 -4.85 -7.09
CA ASN A 217 -12.60 -5.87 -7.34
C ASN A 217 -12.46 -7.12 -6.45
N LEU A 218 -12.02 -6.94 -5.20
CA LEU A 218 -12.12 -8.01 -4.21
C LEU A 218 -13.59 -8.15 -3.79
N ASN A 219 -13.99 -9.29 -3.24
CA ASN A 219 -15.35 -9.56 -2.79
C ASN A 219 -16.43 -9.41 -3.89
N THR A 220 -16.10 -9.65 -5.15
CA THR A 220 -17.08 -9.70 -6.26
C THR A 220 -17.76 -11.05 -6.40
N GLY A 221 -17.11 -12.11 -5.92
CA GLY A 221 -17.47 -13.51 -6.22
C GLY A 221 -17.00 -13.99 -7.60
N ALA A 222 -16.33 -13.15 -8.39
CA ALA A 222 -15.79 -13.49 -9.70
C ALA A 222 -14.26 -13.52 -9.69
N ALA A 223 -13.66 -14.10 -10.74
CA ALA A 223 -12.21 -14.17 -10.92
C ALA A 223 -11.63 -12.87 -11.52
N ASP A 224 -12.02 -11.72 -10.98
CA ASP A 224 -11.64 -10.37 -11.45
C ASP A 224 -10.93 -9.55 -10.37
N GLY A 225 -10.69 -10.13 -9.19
CA GLY A 225 -9.92 -9.51 -8.12
C GLY A 225 -8.45 -9.39 -8.48
N VAL A 226 -7.92 -8.16 -8.41
CA VAL A 226 -6.55 -7.83 -8.79
C VAL A 226 -5.82 -7.21 -7.60
N VAL A 227 -4.56 -7.61 -7.40
CA VAL A 227 -3.66 -7.01 -6.42
C VAL A 227 -2.33 -6.71 -7.10
N ARG A 228 -1.79 -5.52 -6.87
CA ARG A 228 -0.56 -5.01 -7.49
C ARG A 228 0.40 -4.49 -6.41
N LEU A 229 1.68 -4.79 -6.58
CA LEU A 229 2.77 -4.25 -5.78
C LEU A 229 3.55 -3.23 -6.59
N TYR A 230 3.74 -2.06 -6.02
CA TYR A 230 4.59 -1.00 -6.56
C TYR A 230 5.76 -0.78 -5.62
N VAL A 231 6.96 -0.66 -6.18
CA VAL A 231 8.17 -0.29 -5.46
C VAL A 231 8.74 0.98 -6.09
N ASN A 232 9.01 1.99 -5.28
CA ASN A 232 9.53 3.31 -5.71
C ASN A 232 8.71 3.93 -6.84
N GLY A 233 7.37 3.76 -6.78
CA GLY A 233 6.44 4.32 -7.76
C GLY A 233 6.26 3.49 -9.04
N GLN A 234 6.99 2.38 -9.18
CA GLN A 234 6.94 1.52 -10.38
C GLN A 234 6.23 0.20 -10.07
N LEU A 235 5.40 -0.29 -11.00
CA LEU A 235 4.77 -1.60 -10.88
C LEU A 235 5.86 -2.68 -10.87
N SER A 236 5.96 -3.42 -9.78
CA SER A 236 6.93 -4.52 -9.62
C SER A 236 6.31 -5.89 -9.86
N GLY A 237 4.99 -6.01 -9.70
CA GLY A 237 4.27 -7.23 -10.05
C GLY A 237 2.78 -7.14 -9.75
N SER A 238 2.04 -8.09 -10.30
CA SER A 238 0.60 -8.24 -10.10
C SER A 238 0.25 -9.70 -9.87
N MET A 239 -0.76 -9.94 -9.05
CA MET A 239 -1.39 -11.26 -8.98
C MET A 239 -2.32 -11.41 -10.18
N PRO A 240 -2.31 -12.57 -10.88
CA PRO A 240 -3.32 -12.88 -11.87
C PRO A 240 -4.73 -12.75 -11.28
N ALA A 241 -5.65 -12.21 -12.07
CA ALA A 241 -7.04 -12.05 -11.70
C ALA A 241 -7.61 -13.38 -11.18
N ARG A 242 -8.21 -13.35 -10.00
CA ARG A 242 -8.69 -14.54 -9.29
C ARG A 242 -9.80 -14.17 -8.30
N ILE A 243 -10.52 -15.19 -7.83
CA ILE A 243 -11.50 -14.98 -6.76
C ILE A 243 -10.75 -14.57 -5.51
N GLN A 244 -11.10 -13.41 -4.96
CA GLN A 244 -10.46 -12.83 -3.78
C GLN A 244 -11.55 -12.44 -2.78
N THR A 245 -11.94 -13.36 -1.91
CA THR A 245 -12.94 -13.10 -0.86
C THR A 245 -12.25 -12.88 0.48
N PHE A 246 -12.60 -11.78 1.15
CA PHE A 246 -12.08 -11.34 2.44
C PHE A 246 -13.25 -11.02 3.36
N THR A 247 -13.57 -11.95 4.26
CA THR A 247 -14.62 -11.80 5.27
C THR A 247 -14.06 -11.15 6.54
N TRP A 248 -13.65 -9.88 6.42
CA TRP A 248 -13.09 -9.15 7.55
C TRP A 248 -14.13 -8.74 8.58
N ASP A 249 -13.79 -8.94 9.84
CA ASP A 249 -14.42 -8.29 10.98
C ASP A 249 -13.53 -7.10 11.38
N LEU A 250 -13.90 -5.89 10.96
CA LEU A 250 -13.07 -4.70 11.14
C LEU A 250 -12.75 -4.37 12.61
N GLU A 251 -13.60 -4.79 13.56
CA GLU A 251 -13.35 -4.59 14.98
C GLU A 251 -12.20 -5.47 15.50
N LYS A 252 -11.93 -6.58 14.80
CA LYS A 252 -10.80 -7.49 15.08
C LYS A 252 -9.61 -7.25 14.16
N THR A 253 -9.80 -6.56 13.04
CA THR A 253 -8.73 -6.28 12.08
C THR A 253 -7.75 -5.24 12.64
N LEU A 254 -6.47 -5.62 12.66
CA LEU A 254 -5.38 -4.75 13.06
C LEU A 254 -4.47 -4.45 11.87
N MET A 255 -4.01 -3.20 11.76
CA MET A 255 -2.92 -2.78 10.88
C MET A 255 -1.62 -2.83 11.69
N MET A 256 -0.94 -3.97 11.66
CA MET A 256 0.19 -4.30 12.51
C MET A 256 1.51 -3.88 11.84
N LEU A 257 2.43 -3.38 12.66
CA LEU A 257 3.69 -2.79 12.20
C LEU A 257 4.89 -3.55 12.75
N GLY A 258 5.82 -3.89 11.87
CA GLY A 258 7.17 -4.33 12.22
C GLY A 258 7.28 -5.67 12.95
N ILE A 259 6.52 -6.69 12.52
CA ILE A 259 6.61 -8.04 13.07
C ILE A 259 7.98 -8.63 12.74
N GLY A 260 8.86 -8.69 13.74
CA GLY A 260 10.25 -9.11 13.56
C GLY A 260 11.14 -8.13 12.78
N TYR A 261 10.62 -6.94 12.46
CA TYR A 261 11.32 -5.94 11.66
C TYR A 261 12.37 -5.20 12.47
N VAL A 262 13.48 -4.91 11.80
CA VAL A 262 14.55 -4.05 12.31
C VAL A 262 14.86 -3.05 11.22
N GLY A 263 14.69 -1.77 11.51
CA GLY A 263 14.74 -0.71 10.52
C GLY A 263 13.82 0.46 10.87
N TRP A 264 13.50 1.25 9.85
CA TRP A 264 12.65 2.42 9.94
C TRP A 264 11.42 2.27 9.06
N LEU A 265 10.30 2.77 9.58
CA LEU A 265 9.01 2.83 8.91
C LEU A 265 8.52 4.26 8.98
N ASP A 266 8.06 4.79 7.86
CA ASP A 266 7.57 6.16 7.77
C ASP A 266 6.35 6.28 6.82
N GLU A 267 5.54 7.32 7.01
CA GLU A 267 4.41 7.71 6.15
C GLU A 267 3.43 6.56 5.82
N PHE A 268 3.03 5.77 6.82
CA PHE A 268 2.07 4.68 6.61
C PHE A 268 0.68 5.23 6.29
N SER A 269 0.17 4.90 5.10
CA SER A 269 -1.02 5.52 4.51
C SER A 269 -1.99 4.48 3.98
N VAL A 270 -3.30 4.73 4.13
CA VAL A 270 -4.39 3.90 3.59
C VAL A 270 -5.37 4.76 2.81
N PHE A 271 -5.77 4.27 1.65
CA PHE A 271 -6.60 4.98 0.67
C PHE A 271 -7.89 4.21 0.39
N GLU A 272 -9.01 4.94 0.37
CA GLU A 272 -10.38 4.43 0.21
C GLU A 272 -10.74 3.92 -1.18
N ARG A 273 -9.81 4.06 -2.12
CA ARG A 273 -9.95 3.61 -3.49
C ARG A 273 -8.62 3.12 -4.01
N ALA A 274 -8.67 2.34 -5.07
CA ALA A 274 -7.48 2.03 -5.82
C ALA A 274 -6.84 3.32 -6.34
N LEU A 275 -5.51 3.42 -6.15
CA LEU A 275 -4.71 4.45 -6.78
C LEU A 275 -4.33 4.00 -8.19
N THR A 276 -4.31 4.95 -9.13
CA THR A 276 -3.80 4.73 -10.48
C THR A 276 -2.27 4.65 -10.49
N ASP A 277 -1.70 4.10 -11.56
CA ASP A 277 -0.23 4.04 -11.73
C ASP A 277 0.44 5.41 -11.63
N ASP A 278 -0.18 6.45 -12.21
CA ASP A 278 0.32 7.82 -12.14
C ASP A 278 0.23 8.39 -10.73
N GLU A 279 -0.83 8.07 -9.98
CA GLU A 279 -0.96 8.49 -8.58
C GLU A 279 0.11 7.85 -7.70
N VAL A 280 0.40 6.55 -7.90
CA VAL A 280 1.46 5.87 -7.14
C VAL A 280 2.84 6.43 -7.48
N ARG A 281 3.09 6.79 -8.75
CA ARG A 281 4.32 7.51 -9.16
C ARG A 281 4.44 8.87 -8.47
N VAL A 282 3.36 9.66 -8.45
CA VAL A 282 3.35 10.96 -7.78
C VAL A 282 3.57 10.81 -6.27
N LEU A 283 2.87 9.86 -5.64
CA LEU A 283 3.00 9.56 -4.21
C LEU A 283 4.44 9.20 -3.81
N ALA A 284 5.12 8.36 -4.60
CA ALA A 284 6.50 7.95 -4.35
C ALA A 284 7.53 9.09 -4.58
N SER A 285 7.15 10.16 -5.27
CA SER A 285 8.04 11.26 -5.65
C SER A 285 7.70 12.59 -4.97
N LEU A 286 6.83 12.57 -3.96
CA LEU A 286 6.44 13.79 -3.24
C LEU A 286 7.67 14.51 -2.66
N PRO A 287 7.80 15.83 -2.86
CA PRO A 287 8.92 16.60 -2.30
C PRO A 287 8.70 16.96 -0.82
N LYS A 288 7.51 16.69 -0.28
CA LYS A 288 7.07 17.02 1.08
C LYS A 288 6.21 15.87 1.63
N PRO A 289 6.09 15.72 2.96
CA PRO A 289 5.23 14.68 3.54
C PRO A 289 3.79 14.81 3.05
N LEU A 290 3.12 13.67 2.90
CA LEU A 290 1.75 13.60 2.35
C LEU A 290 0.77 14.43 3.19
N ALA A 291 0.98 14.49 4.51
CA ALA A 291 0.23 15.33 5.43
C ALA A 291 0.16 16.82 5.02
N THR A 292 1.14 17.33 4.27
CA THR A 292 1.15 18.73 3.76
C THR A 292 0.01 19.01 2.77
N TYR A 293 -0.51 17.97 2.13
CA TYR A 293 -1.51 18.07 1.06
C TYR A 293 -2.92 17.68 1.51
N LEU A 294 -3.10 17.37 2.81
CA LEU A 294 -4.41 17.10 3.38
C LEU A 294 -5.36 18.29 3.15
N PRO A 295 -6.66 18.03 2.89
CA PRO A 295 -7.64 19.09 2.82
C PRO A 295 -7.67 19.86 4.15
N ARG A 296 -7.70 21.19 4.05
CA ARG A 296 -7.92 22.07 5.21
C ARG A 296 -9.41 22.10 5.57
#